data_AF-A0A5J5AMZ7-F1
#
_entry.id   AF-A0A5J5AMZ7-F1
#
_cell.length_a   1.000
_cell.length_b   1.000
_cell.length_c   1.000
_cell.angle_alpha   90.00
_cell.angle_beta   90.00
_cell.angle_gamma   90.00
#
_symmetry.space_group_name_H-M   'P 1'
#
loop_
_entity.id
_entity.type
_entity.pdbx_description
1 polymer ?
#
loop_
_entity_poly.entity_id
_entity_poly.type
_entity_poly.pdbx_seq_one_letter_code
_entity_poly.pdbx_strand_id
1 'polypeptide(L)'
;METTSIPLTKAKEPWLECNDMVVTWLQNAMSLEIKNSVVYVETAHALWLELEQRFAQNNGPRIYELKQSIHSLTQGDDSVSLYFSKLKVLFDELLNFEFIPSCTCGAMKLVLENQQRDWMMKFLMGLNDSFRQH
;
A
#
# COMPACT_ATOMS: atom_id res chain seq x y z
N MET A 1 41.31 6.15 -30.13
CA MET A 1 39.98 6.04 -29.51
C MET A 1 39.57 4.58 -29.62
N GLU A 2 40.00 3.76 -28.67
CA GLU A 2 39.56 2.36 -28.58
C GLU A 2 38.34 2.34 -27.66
N THR A 3 37.17 2.10 -28.25
CA THR A 3 35.98 1.74 -27.48
C THR A 3 36.18 0.29 -27.02
N THR A 4 36.72 0.11 -25.83
CA THR A 4 36.83 -1.19 -25.17
C THR A 4 35.41 -1.69 -24.91
N SER A 5 34.91 -2.54 -25.81
CA SER A 5 33.65 -3.24 -25.66
C SER A 5 33.78 -4.22 -24.50
N ILE A 6 33.14 -3.89 -23.37
CA ILE A 6 33.03 -4.82 -22.25
C ILE A 6 32.24 -6.04 -22.76
N PRO A 7 32.80 -7.27 -22.69
CA PRO A 7 32.08 -8.46 -23.11
C PRO A 7 30.78 -8.59 -22.32
N LEU A 8 29.66 -8.87 -23.01
CA LEU A 8 28.33 -9.00 -22.42
C LEU A 8 28.29 -9.97 -21.22
N THR A 9 29.23 -10.92 -21.16
CA THR A 9 29.46 -11.86 -20.07
C THR A 9 29.94 -11.19 -18.77
N LYS A 10 30.79 -10.16 -18.86
CA LYS A 10 31.37 -9.48 -17.68
C LYS A 10 30.37 -8.56 -16.97
N ALA A 11 29.36 -8.07 -17.70
CA ALA A 11 28.27 -7.28 -17.12
C ALA A 11 27.16 -8.14 -16.48
N LYS A 12 27.11 -9.45 -16.80
CA LYS A 12 26.12 -10.38 -16.22
C LYS A 12 26.50 -10.86 -14.83
N GLU A 13 27.79 -11.02 -14.53
CA GLU A 13 28.25 -11.54 -13.23
C GLU A 13 27.82 -10.66 -12.04
N PRO A 14 28.01 -9.31 -12.05
CA PRO A 14 27.59 -8.48 -10.93
C PRO A 14 26.07 -8.47 -10.73
N TRP A 15 25.29 -8.63 -11.81
CA TRP A 15 23.84 -8.72 -11.74
C TRP A 15 23.39 -10.03 -11.08
N LEU A 16 24.03 -11.15 -11.42
CA LEU A 16 23.75 -12.45 -10.81
C LEU A 16 24.10 -12.45 -9.32
N GLU A 17 25.25 -11.90 -8.95
CA GLU A 17 25.65 -11.76 -7.54
C GLU A 17 24.64 -10.92 -6.74
N CYS A 18 24.19 -9.80 -7.28
CA CYS A 18 23.16 -8.96 -6.66
C CYS A 18 21.81 -9.71 -6.55
N ASN A 19 21.40 -10.42 -7.60
CA ASN A 19 20.19 -11.22 -7.59
C ASN A 19 20.21 -12.26 -6.47
N ASP A 20 21.29 -13.03 -6.35
CA ASP A 20 21.42 -14.11 -5.36
C ASP A 20 21.47 -13.57 -3.93
N MET A 21 22.10 -12.41 -3.73
CA MET A 21 22.10 -11.70 -2.46
C MET A 21 20.68 -11.28 -2.06
N VAL A 22 19.92 -10.68 -2.98
CA VAL A 22 18.53 -10.26 -2.71
C VAL A 22 17.63 -11.47 -2.48
N VAL A 23 17.78 -12.56 -3.24
CA VAL A 23 17.08 -13.83 -2.99
C VAL A 23 17.34 -14.30 -1.57
N THR A 24 18.61 -14.29 -1.13
CA THR A 24 18.99 -14.72 0.23
C THR A 24 18.34 -13.85 1.30
N TRP A 25 18.33 -12.52 1.12
CA TRP A 25 17.67 -11.60 2.05
C TRP A 25 16.17 -11.84 2.15
N LEU A 26 15.49 -11.97 1.00
CA LEU A 26 14.06 -12.30 0.96
C LEU A 26 13.79 -13.63 1.65
N GLN A 27 14.59 -14.66 1.35
CA GLN A 27 14.48 -15.98 1.95
C GLN A 27 14.75 -16.03 3.45
N ASN A 28 15.50 -15.08 4.00
CA ASN A 28 15.75 -14.98 5.44
C ASN A 28 14.69 -14.15 6.17
N ALA A 29 13.94 -13.31 5.45
CA ALA A 29 12.82 -12.55 5.99
C ALA A 29 11.52 -13.38 6.07
N MET A 30 11.48 -14.55 5.45
CA MET A 30 10.30 -15.42 5.37
C MET A 30 10.28 -16.52 6.43
N SER A 31 9.08 -16.95 6.83
CA SER A 31 8.93 -18.19 7.60
C SER A 31 9.32 -19.41 6.76
N LEU A 32 9.69 -20.51 7.42
CA LEU A 32 10.11 -21.74 6.76
C LEU A 32 9.04 -22.29 5.81
N GLU A 33 7.78 -22.16 6.20
CA GLU A 33 6.61 -22.59 5.41
C GLU A 33 6.51 -21.83 4.08
N ILE A 34 6.68 -20.51 4.12
CA ILE A 34 6.63 -19.66 2.93
C ILE A 34 7.84 -19.94 2.04
N LYS A 35 9.04 -20.03 2.64
CA LYS A 35 10.30 -20.35 1.93
C LYS A 35 10.23 -21.66 1.16
N ASN A 36 9.66 -22.71 1.75
CA ASN A 36 9.50 -24.01 1.11
C ASN A 36 8.55 -23.96 -0.10
N SER A 37 7.60 -23.02 -0.11
CA SER A 37 6.66 -22.88 -1.22
C SER A 37 7.20 -22.12 -2.43
N VAL A 38 8.36 -21.47 -2.30
CA VAL A 38 8.99 -20.63 -3.34
C VAL A 38 10.41 -21.10 -3.69
N VAL A 39 10.77 -22.33 -3.30
CA VAL A 39 12.15 -22.87 -3.40
C VAL A 39 12.68 -22.98 -4.82
N TYR A 40 11.80 -23.05 -5.82
CA TYR A 40 12.15 -23.21 -7.24
C TYR A 40 12.23 -21.88 -8.01
N VAL A 41 12.10 -20.74 -7.34
CA VAL A 41 12.12 -19.44 -8.00
C VAL A 41 13.55 -18.93 -8.16
N GLU A 42 13.97 -18.74 -9.41
CA GLU A 42 15.39 -18.52 -9.78
C GLU A 42 15.86 -17.07 -9.64
N THR A 43 14.94 -16.09 -9.62
CA THR A 43 15.31 -14.67 -9.55
C THR A 43 14.61 -13.97 -8.40
N ALA A 44 15.28 -12.98 -7.81
CA ALA A 44 14.73 -12.11 -6.78
C ALA A 44 13.43 -11.43 -7.26
N HIS A 45 13.39 -11.05 -8.54
CA HIS A 45 12.20 -10.43 -9.14
C HIS A 45 11.03 -11.40 -9.22
N ALA A 46 11.23 -12.63 -9.71
CA ALA A 46 10.16 -13.62 -9.76
C ALA A 46 9.71 -14.02 -8.33
N LEU A 47 10.65 -14.10 -7.38
CA LEU A 47 10.34 -14.40 -5.99
C LEU A 47 9.47 -13.31 -5.38
N TRP A 48 9.81 -12.05 -5.64
CA TRP A 48 9.01 -10.91 -5.21
C TRP A 48 7.59 -10.94 -5.81
N LEU A 49 7.45 -11.21 -7.10
CA LEU A 49 6.13 -11.28 -7.76
C LEU A 49 5.25 -12.41 -7.21
N GLU A 50 5.81 -13.59 -6.94
CA GLU A 50 5.06 -14.70 -6.31
C GLU A 50 4.56 -14.32 -4.91
N LEU A 51 5.41 -13.65 -4.11
CA LEU A 51 5.03 -13.15 -2.79
C LEU A 51 3.95 -12.06 -2.88
N GLU A 52 4.12 -11.12 -3.81
CA GLU A 52 3.14 -10.07 -4.07
C GLU A 52 1.80 -10.68 -4.50
N GLN A 53 1.79 -11.57 -5.49
CA GLN A 53 0.55 -12.21 -5.95
C GLN A 53 -0.16 -12.97 -4.84
N ARG A 54 0.59 -13.70 -4.01
CA ARG A 54 0.03 -14.56 -2.96
C ARG A 54 -0.41 -13.80 -1.72
N PHE A 55 0.33 -12.76 -1.34
CA PHE A 55 0.13 -12.07 -0.06
C PHE A 55 -0.36 -10.63 -0.19
N ALA A 56 -0.21 -9.96 -1.35
CA ALA A 56 -0.78 -8.63 -1.57
C ALA A 56 -2.32 -8.65 -1.71
N GLN A 57 -2.91 -9.79 -2.10
CA GLN A 57 -4.37 -9.97 -2.13
C GLN A 57 -5.03 -9.91 -0.73
N ASN A 58 -4.25 -10.02 0.35
CA ASN A 58 -4.77 -10.07 1.73
C ASN A 58 -5.14 -8.69 2.33
N ASN A 59 -5.06 -7.61 1.55
CA ASN A 59 -5.52 -6.31 2.04
C ASN A 59 -7.05 -6.20 2.05
N GLY A 60 -7.80 -7.08 1.37
CA GLY A 60 -9.27 -7.03 1.32
C GLY A 60 -9.95 -7.00 2.70
N PRO A 61 -9.67 -7.96 3.60
CA PRO A 61 -10.18 -7.94 4.96
C PRO A 61 -9.77 -6.68 5.73
N ARG A 62 -8.50 -6.26 5.63
CA ARG A 62 -8.00 -5.05 6.32
C ARG A 62 -8.68 -3.78 5.82
N ILE A 63 -8.86 -3.63 4.51
CA ILE A 63 -9.60 -2.54 3.87
C ILE A 63 -11.04 -2.51 4.39
N TYR A 64 -11.69 -3.68 4.49
CA TYR A 64 -13.06 -3.78 5.01
C TYR A 64 -13.14 -3.33 6.48
N GLU A 65 -12.24 -3.83 7.34
CA GLU A 65 -12.14 -3.43 8.75
C GLU A 65 -11.93 -1.92 8.90
N LEU A 66 -11.03 -1.33 8.09
CA LEU A 66 -10.79 0.11 8.09
C LEU A 66 -12.02 0.90 7.66
N LYS A 67 -12.70 0.48 6.59
CA LYS A 67 -13.95 1.09 6.13
C LYS A 67 -15.05 1.02 7.19
N GLN A 68 -15.17 -0.12 7.89
CA GLN A 68 -16.12 -0.28 8.98
C GLN A 68 -15.77 0.61 10.19
N SER A 69 -14.49 0.66 10.55
CA SER A 69 -13.98 1.51 11.63
C SER A 69 -14.23 2.99 11.35
N ILE A 70 -13.94 3.44 10.12
CA ILE A 70 -14.27 4.78 9.64
C ILE A 70 -15.77 5.00 9.82
N HIS A 71 -16.62 4.16 9.19
CA HIS A 71 -18.07 4.35 9.18
C HIS A 71 -18.67 4.45 10.59
N SER A 72 -18.25 3.58 11.50
CA SER A 72 -18.72 3.51 12.89
C SER A 72 -18.18 4.63 13.79
N LEU A 73 -17.06 5.26 13.44
CA LEU A 73 -16.47 6.34 14.25
C LEU A 73 -17.40 7.55 14.27
N THR A 74 -17.74 8.00 15.47
CA THR A 74 -18.48 9.24 15.77
C THR A 74 -17.68 10.07 16.78
N GLN A 75 -18.04 11.34 16.93
CA GLN A 75 -17.36 12.25 17.85
C GLN A 75 -17.50 11.77 19.31
N GLY A 76 -18.72 11.40 19.74
CA GLY A 76 -18.96 10.98 21.12
C GLY A 76 -18.54 12.06 22.12
N ASP A 77 -17.75 11.68 23.13
CA ASP A 77 -17.24 12.60 24.14
C ASP A 77 -15.90 13.28 23.73
N ASP A 78 -15.35 12.95 22.56
CA ASP A 78 -14.11 13.56 22.08
C ASP A 78 -14.33 15.03 21.68
N SER A 79 -13.28 15.84 21.84
CA SER A 79 -13.22 17.13 21.14
C SER A 79 -13.22 16.91 19.63
N VAL A 80 -13.74 17.90 18.88
CA VAL A 80 -13.76 17.86 17.39
C VAL A 80 -12.36 17.61 16.82
N SER A 81 -11.33 18.23 17.40
CA SER A 81 -9.94 18.05 16.97
C SER A 81 -9.47 16.61 17.18
N LEU A 82 -9.77 16.01 18.33
CA LEU A 82 -9.36 14.63 18.62
C LEU A 82 -10.09 13.62 17.72
N TYR A 83 -11.39 13.81 17.53
CA TYR A 83 -12.19 13.02 16.60
C TYR A 83 -11.63 13.11 15.17
N PHE A 84 -11.34 14.33 14.69
CA PHE A 84 -10.74 14.53 13.37
C PHE A 84 -9.38 13.82 13.25
N SER A 85 -8.52 13.91 14.26
CA SER A 85 -7.22 13.23 14.26
C SER A 85 -7.38 11.71 14.18
N LYS A 86 -8.30 11.11 14.95
CA LYS A 86 -8.59 9.66 14.89
C LYS A 86 -9.09 9.26 13.49
N LEU A 87 -10.02 10.04 12.93
CA LEU A 87 -10.56 9.79 11.59
C LEU A 87 -9.48 9.91 10.51
N LYS A 88 -8.59 10.90 10.61
CA LYS A 88 -7.47 11.12 9.68
C LYS A 88 -6.49 9.94 9.69
N VAL A 89 -6.16 9.39 10.86
CA VAL A 89 -5.28 8.21 10.96
C VAL A 89 -5.88 7.02 10.19
N LEU A 90 -7.18 6.76 10.35
CA LEU A 90 -7.85 5.67 9.63
C LEU A 90 -7.88 5.90 8.11
N PHE A 91 -8.10 7.14 7.67
CA PHE A 91 -8.06 7.50 6.25
C PHE A 91 -6.65 7.35 5.65
N ASP A 92 -5.63 7.86 6.35
CA ASP A 92 -4.23 7.75 5.91
C ASP A 92 -3.81 6.28 5.86
N GLU A 93 -4.29 5.43 6.78
CA GLU A 93 -4.05 3.98 6.73
C GLU A 93 -4.76 3.32 5.55
N LEU A 94 -6.03 3.65 5.28
CA LEU A 94 -6.78 3.12 4.14
C LEU A 94 -6.12 3.47 2.79
N LEU A 95 -5.58 4.68 2.67
CA LEU A 95 -4.86 5.13 1.48
C LEU A 95 -3.60 4.31 1.18
N ASN A 96 -2.98 3.69 2.17
CA ASN A 96 -1.84 2.80 1.93
C ASN A 96 -2.23 1.54 1.14
N PHE A 97 -3.51 1.17 1.18
CA PHE A 97 -4.04 -0.01 0.50
C PHE A 97 -4.76 0.33 -0.80
N GLU A 98 -5.37 1.50 -0.89
CA GLU A 98 -6.07 1.99 -2.09
C GLU A 98 -5.14 2.88 -2.92
N PHE A 99 -4.09 2.29 -3.50
CA PHE A 99 -3.17 3.00 -4.40
C PHE A 99 -3.95 3.55 -5.60
N ILE A 100 -3.86 4.86 -5.82
CA ILE A 100 -4.44 5.48 -7.00
C ILE A 100 -3.33 5.80 -8.01
N PRO A 101 -3.33 5.18 -9.20
CA PRO A 101 -2.29 5.42 -10.19
C PRO A 101 -2.31 6.87 -10.67
N SER A 102 -1.12 7.44 -10.90
CA SER A 102 -1.00 8.75 -11.51
C SER A 102 -1.48 8.70 -12.96
N CYS A 103 -2.46 9.55 -13.31
CA CYS A 103 -2.90 9.73 -14.70
C CYS A 103 -2.69 11.18 -15.13
N THR A 104 -2.22 11.38 -16.36
CA THR A 104 -2.16 12.69 -17.01
C THR A 104 -3.50 13.13 -17.61
N CYS A 105 -4.51 12.26 -17.59
CA CYS A 105 -5.78 12.43 -18.29
C CYS A 105 -6.80 13.37 -17.62
N GLY A 106 -6.47 14.06 -16.52
CA GLY A 106 -7.38 14.94 -15.80
C GLY A 106 -8.53 14.24 -15.06
N ALA A 107 -8.96 13.05 -15.50
CA ALA A 107 -9.98 12.23 -14.83
C ALA A 107 -9.60 11.90 -13.37
N MET A 108 -8.31 11.75 -13.10
CA MET A 108 -7.80 11.49 -11.75
C MET A 108 -8.10 12.63 -10.77
N LYS A 109 -8.15 13.87 -11.27
CA LYS A 109 -8.54 15.03 -10.46
C LYS A 109 -9.97 14.90 -9.94
N LEU A 110 -10.90 14.46 -10.79
CA LEU A 110 -12.30 14.26 -10.41
C LEU A 110 -12.46 13.13 -9.37
N VAL A 111 -11.67 12.06 -9.49
CA VAL A 111 -11.65 10.96 -8.51
C VAL A 111 -11.21 11.47 -7.14
N LEU A 112 -10.11 12.25 -7.08
CA LEU A 112 -9.59 12.80 -5.84
C LEU A 112 -10.57 13.81 -5.20
N GLU A 113 -11.21 14.65 -6.00
CA GLU A 113 -12.24 15.60 -5.53
C GLU A 113 -13.45 14.88 -4.94
N ASN A 114 -13.93 13.80 -5.58
CA ASN A 114 -15.01 12.98 -5.05
C ASN A 114 -14.62 12.30 -3.73
N GLN A 115 -13.41 11.75 -3.65
CA GLN A 115 -12.90 11.15 -2.42
C GLN A 115 -12.82 12.16 -1.28
N GLN A 116 -12.31 13.37 -1.54
CA GLN A 116 -12.25 14.44 -0.55
C GLN A 116 -13.65 14.85 -0.07
N ARG A 117 -14.62 14.92 -0.99
CA ARG A 117 -16.03 15.19 -0.66
C ARG A 117 -16.59 14.09 0.25
N ASP A 118 -16.35 12.82 -0.06
CA ASP A 118 -16.87 11.70 0.73
C ASP A 118 -16.24 11.65 2.13
N TRP A 119 -14.94 11.97 2.24
CA TRP A 119 -14.26 12.10 3.53
C TRP A 119 -14.82 13.24 4.37
N MET A 120 -15.08 14.39 3.75
CA MET A 120 -15.71 15.53 4.42
C MET A 120 -17.12 15.17 4.90
N MET A 121 -17.93 14.54 4.04
CA MET A 121 -19.28 14.10 4.42
C MET A 121 -19.23 13.12 5.59
N LYS A 122 -18.31 12.17 5.57
CA LYS A 122 -18.14 11.23 6.67
C LYS A 122 -17.76 11.92 7.98
N PHE A 123 -16.83 12.88 7.92
CA PHE A 123 -16.47 13.69 9.08
C PHE A 123 -17.71 14.38 9.67
N LEU A 124 -18.46 15.11 8.83
CA LEU A 124 -19.66 15.86 9.22
C LEU A 124 -20.76 14.96 9.80
N MET A 125 -21.01 13.80 9.19
CA MET A 125 -22.02 12.85 9.66
C MET A 125 -21.73 12.30 11.05
N GLY A 126 -20.44 12.13 11.40
CA GLY A 126 -20.03 11.64 12.71
C GLY A 126 -19.96 12.71 13.80
N LEU A 127 -20.13 13.99 13.48
CA LEU A 127 -20.20 15.06 14.50
C LEU A 127 -21.47 14.96 15.33
N ASN A 128 -21.37 15.36 16.60
CA ASN A 128 -22.50 15.42 17.51
C ASN A 128 -23.57 16.43 17.02
N ASP A 129 -24.82 16.20 17.43
CA ASP A 129 -25.97 17.02 17.03
C ASP A 129 -25.81 18.50 17.43
N SER A 130 -25.02 18.81 18.46
CA SER A 130 -24.68 20.19 18.85
C SER A 130 -23.98 21.00 17.74
N PHE A 131 -23.37 20.31 16.77
CA PHE A 131 -22.72 20.91 15.61
C PHE A 131 -23.56 20.84 14.33
N ARG A 132 -24.75 20.23 14.38
CA ARG A 132 -25.69 20.18 13.25
C ARG A 132 -26.57 21.43 13.32
N GLN A 133 -26.20 22.47 12.56
CA GLN A 133 -26.96 23.72 12.50
C GLN A 133 -28.39 23.47 11.96
N HIS A 134 -29.39 24.11 12.59
CA HIS A 134 -30.77 24.18 12.11
C HIS A 134 -30.89 24.94 10.78
#